data_AF-A0A920G4I5-F1
#
_entry.id   AF-A0A920G4I5-F1
#
_cell.length_a   1.000
_cell.length_b   1.000
_cell.length_c   1.000
_cell.angle_alpha   90.00
_cell.angle_beta   90.00
_cell.angle_gamma   90.00
#
_symmetry.space_group_name_H-M   'P 1'
#
loop_
_entity.id
_entity.type
_entity.pdbx_description
1 polymer ?
#
loop_
_entity_poly.entity_id
_entity_poly.type
_entity_poly.pdbx_seq_one_letter_code
_entity_poly.pdbx_strand_id
1 'polypeptide(L)'
;MVNDLKYFDGSVQTIDRIPDDLKAKYATAFEVEPRWLVDSASRRQSGSTKRNHSICISTMPVVRSLDVTYRMAWYSGLKTTYYLRSLAATGTEKSTVEQAISMLSRPPQHPSASASATSLLAGRSRL
;
A
#
# COMPACT_ATOMS: atom_id res chain seq x y z
N MET A 1 16.83 4.86 9.78
CA MET A 1 16.42 5.46 8.50
C MET A 1 16.76 4.58 7.30
N VAL A 2 18.04 4.39 6.95
CA VAL A 2 18.41 3.52 5.80
C VAL A 2 17.97 2.06 6.01
N ASN A 3 18.09 1.54 7.24
CA ASN A 3 17.65 0.17 7.54
C ASN A 3 16.12 0.01 7.45
N ASP A 4 15.38 1.03 7.85
CA ASP A 4 13.91 1.04 7.79
C ASP A 4 13.43 1.01 6.34
N LEU A 5 14.07 1.78 5.45
CA LEU A 5 13.77 1.75 4.02
C LEU A 5 14.06 0.38 3.39
N LYS A 6 15.15 -0.31 3.80
CA LYS A 6 15.43 -1.67 3.34
C LYS A 6 14.38 -2.67 3.81
N TYR A 7 13.91 -2.51 5.04
CA TYR A 7 12.89 -3.36 5.63
C TYR A 7 11.54 -3.22 4.90
N PHE A 8 11.14 -1.99 4.55
CA PHE A 8 9.87 -1.70 3.88
C PHE A 8 9.93 -1.66 2.35
N ASP A 9 10.92 -2.29 1.70
CA ASP A 9 11.02 -2.31 0.23
C ASP A 9 11.10 -0.92 -0.43
N GLY A 10 11.58 0.07 0.31
CA GLY A 10 11.62 1.46 -0.13
C GLY A 10 10.30 2.22 0.01
N SER A 11 9.23 1.61 0.55
CA SER A 11 8.01 2.33 0.92
C SER A 11 8.25 3.21 2.14
N VAL A 12 7.75 4.45 2.06
CA VAL A 12 7.85 5.46 3.12
C VAL A 12 6.57 5.59 3.95
N GLN A 13 5.48 4.92 3.55
CA GLN A 13 4.15 5.09 4.16
C GLN A 13 4.13 4.65 5.63
N THR A 14 4.77 3.51 5.92
CA THR A 14 4.77 2.86 7.24
C THR A 14 5.76 3.48 8.23
N ILE A 15 6.57 4.46 7.81
CA ILE A 15 7.60 5.07 8.65
C ILE A 15 7.03 6.31 9.36
N ASP A 16 6.77 6.21 10.66
CA ASP A 16 6.15 7.28 11.48
C ASP A 16 6.97 8.58 11.55
N ARG A 17 8.29 8.49 11.34
CA ARG A 17 9.20 9.66 11.42
C ARG A 17 9.10 10.60 10.22
N ILE A 18 8.47 10.15 9.13
CA ILE A 18 8.37 10.91 7.88
C ILE A 18 7.04 11.68 7.88
N PRO A 19 7.05 13.01 7.65
CA PRO A 19 5.82 13.79 7.56
C PRO A 19 5.01 13.43 6.31
N ASP A 20 3.70 13.69 6.36
CA ASP A 20 2.74 13.22 5.36
C ASP A 20 2.93 13.85 3.97
N ASP A 21 3.50 15.06 3.89
CA ASP A 21 3.84 15.72 2.64
C ASP A 21 4.92 14.95 1.87
N LEU A 22 5.93 14.43 2.57
CA LEU A 22 6.98 13.60 1.98
C LEU A 22 6.45 12.21 1.61
N LYS A 23 5.55 11.63 2.42
CA LYS A 23 4.89 10.37 2.08
C LYS A 23 4.07 10.46 0.80
N ALA A 24 3.35 11.56 0.61
CA ALA A 24 2.59 11.80 -0.62
C ALA A 24 3.52 11.99 -1.83
N LYS A 25 4.65 12.68 -1.65
CA LYS A 25 5.61 12.97 -2.73
C LYS A 25 6.41 11.75 -3.20
N TYR A 26 6.75 10.86 -2.26
CA TYR A 26 7.55 9.66 -2.52
C TYR A 26 6.72 8.38 -2.52
N ALA A 27 5.42 8.49 -2.82
CA ALA A 27 4.54 7.35 -2.99
C ALA A 27 5.05 6.43 -4.11
N THR A 28 5.07 5.13 -3.85
CA THR A 28 5.53 4.14 -4.82
C THR A 28 4.49 3.88 -5.92
N ALA A 29 4.90 3.27 -7.03
CA ALA A 29 3.99 3.00 -8.15
C ALA A 29 2.76 2.12 -7.80
N PHE A 30 2.83 1.35 -6.71
CA PHE A 30 1.72 0.53 -6.21
C PHE A 30 0.81 1.27 -5.22
N GLU A 31 1.28 2.37 -4.65
CA GLU A 31 0.53 3.21 -3.71
C GLU A 31 -0.29 4.28 -4.45
N VAL A 32 0.04 4.56 -5.71
CA VAL A 32 -0.69 5.52 -6.55
C VAL A 32 -1.90 4.85 -7.21
N GLU A 33 -3.06 5.51 -7.14
CA GLU A 33 -4.27 5.02 -7.79
C GLU A 33 -4.10 4.95 -9.33
N PRO A 34 -4.48 3.84 -9.99
CA PRO A 34 -4.34 3.66 -11.44
C PRO A 34 -5.03 4.74 -12.29
N ARG A 35 -6.05 5.41 -11.75
CA ARG A 35 -6.74 6.53 -12.39
C ARG A 35 -5.79 7.65 -12.80
N TRP A 36 -4.91 8.08 -11.89
CA TRP A 36 -3.96 9.15 -12.15
C TRP A 36 -2.98 8.78 -13.27
N LEU A 37 -2.59 7.50 -13.35
CA LEU A 37 -1.73 6.99 -14.40
C LEU A 37 -2.42 7.05 -15.77
N VAL A 38 -3.70 6.65 -15.85
CA VAL A 38 -4.48 6.68 -17.11
C VAL A 38 -4.75 8.10 -17.56
N ASP A 39 -5.18 8.99 -16.66
CA ASP A 39 -5.45 10.39 -16.98
C ASP A 39 -4.18 11.11 -17.47
N SER A 40 -3.04 10.86 -16.80
CA SER A 40 -1.75 11.44 -17.19
C SER A 40 -1.27 10.91 -18.54
N ALA A 41 -1.43 9.60 -18.78
CA ALA A 41 -1.08 8.98 -20.06
C ALA A 41 -1.95 9.51 -21.21
N SER A 42 -3.26 9.70 -20.97
CA SER A 42 -4.20 10.22 -21.96
C SER A 42 -3.87 11.66 -22.38
N ARG A 43 -3.46 12.51 -21.43
CA ARG A 43 -3.01 13.88 -21.75
C ARG A 43 -1.73 13.92 -22.58
N ARG A 44 -0.79 13.00 -22.33
CA ARG A 44 0.52 12.98 -23.02
C ARG A 44 0.44 12.45 -24.46
N GLN A 45 -0.54 11.60 -24.79
CA GLN A 45 -0.64 11.00 -26.13
C GLN A 45 -1.14 11.95 -27.24
N SER A 46 -1.77 13.09 -26.89
CA SER A 46 -2.42 14.01 -27.86
C SER A 46 -1.48 14.55 -28.94
N GLY A 47 -0.20 14.78 -28.63
CA GLY A 47 0.79 15.34 -29.58
C GLY A 47 1.75 14.31 -30.19
N SER A 48 1.64 13.03 -29.80
CA SER A 48 2.62 12.00 -30.20
C SER A 48 2.13 11.19 -31.40
N THR A 49 2.81 11.35 -32.53
CA THR A 49 2.65 10.51 -33.72
C THR A 49 3.28 9.12 -33.56
N LYS A 50 4.27 8.96 -32.67
CA LYS A 50 4.88 7.67 -32.32
C LYS A 50 4.24 7.09 -31.04
N ARG A 51 4.00 5.77 -31.04
CA ARG A 51 3.39 5.03 -29.90
C ARG A 51 4.48 4.61 -28.91
N ASN A 52 4.80 5.49 -27.97
CA ASN A 52 5.81 5.25 -26.93
C ASN A 52 5.31 5.57 -25.51
N HIS A 53 4.00 5.71 -25.34
CA HIS A 53 3.34 6.02 -24.07
C HIS A 53 2.63 4.77 -23.57
N SER A 54 3.39 3.85 -23.02
CA SER A 54 2.87 2.65 -22.39
C SER A 54 2.57 2.92 -20.91
N ILE A 55 1.33 2.64 -20.49
CA ILE A 55 1.00 2.58 -19.07
C ILE A 55 1.43 1.23 -18.49
N CYS A 56 2.12 1.28 -17.36
CA CYS A 56 2.34 0.13 -16.50
C CYS A 56 1.25 0.13 -15.44
N ILE A 57 0.32 -0.82 -15.51
CA ILE A 57 -0.76 -0.92 -14.53
C ILE A 57 -0.20 -1.65 -13.32
N SER A 58 -0.10 -0.93 -12.20
CA SER A 58 0.33 -1.47 -10.90
C SER A 58 -0.91 -1.60 -10.03
N THR A 59 -1.44 -2.81 -9.84
CA THR A 59 -2.63 -2.98 -9.00
C THR A 59 -2.61 -4.32 -8.26
N MET A 60 -3.21 -4.36 -7.07
CA MET A 60 -3.50 -5.62 -6.40
C MET A 60 -4.39 -6.46 -7.31
N PRO A 61 -4.07 -7.74 -7.55
CA PRO A 61 -4.73 -8.56 -8.57
C PRO A 61 -6.15 -8.93 -8.13
N VAL A 62 -7.07 -7.98 -8.29
CA VAL A 62 -8.50 -8.21 -8.17
C VAL A 62 -9.09 -8.01 -9.56
N VAL A 63 -9.79 -9.03 -10.07
CA VAL A 63 -10.33 -9.01 -11.45
C VAL A 63 -11.18 -7.77 -11.71
N ARG A 64 -11.94 -7.33 -10.70
CA ARG A 64 -12.80 -6.14 -10.79
C ARG A 64 -12.01 -4.83 -10.97
N SER A 65 -10.92 -4.63 -10.23
CA SER A 65 -10.14 -3.39 -10.34
C SER A 65 -9.44 -3.31 -11.70
N LEU A 66 -9.01 -4.47 -12.21
CA LEU A 66 -8.39 -4.57 -13.52
C LEU A 66 -9.36 -4.23 -14.65
N ASP A 67 -10.57 -4.79 -14.62
CA ASP A 67 -11.64 -4.49 -15.59
C ASP A 67 -11.99 -3.00 -15.62
N VAL A 68 -12.17 -2.37 -14.44
CA VAL A 68 -12.41 -0.92 -14.35
C VAL A 68 -11.26 -0.12 -14.94
N THR A 69 -10.01 -0.51 -14.66
CA THR A 69 -8.83 0.20 -15.16
C THR A 69 -8.72 0.12 -16.69
N TYR A 70 -8.96 -1.06 -17.27
CA TYR A 70 -8.93 -1.23 -18.73
C TYR A 70 -10.08 -0.51 -19.42
N ARG A 71 -11.30 -0.55 -18.86
CA ARG A 71 -12.43 0.22 -19.39
C ARG A 71 -12.13 1.72 -19.38
N MET A 72 -11.58 2.24 -18.28
CA MET A 72 -11.15 3.64 -18.18
C MET A 72 -10.07 3.99 -19.22
N ALA A 73 -9.08 3.11 -19.44
CA ALA A 73 -8.05 3.31 -20.46
C ALA A 73 -8.66 3.40 -21.88
N TRP A 74 -9.64 2.55 -22.17
CA TRP A 74 -10.35 2.55 -23.45
C TRP A 74 -11.17 3.83 -23.65
N TYR A 75 -11.97 4.24 -22.66
CA TYR A 75 -12.74 5.49 -22.72
C TYR A 75 -11.84 6.74 -22.83
N SER A 76 -10.65 6.69 -22.25
CA SER A 76 -9.66 7.77 -22.33
C SER A 76 -8.91 7.80 -23.66
N GLY A 77 -9.24 6.91 -24.61
CA GLY A 77 -8.67 6.86 -25.94
C GLY A 77 -7.21 6.40 -25.97
N LEU A 78 -6.73 5.65 -24.97
CA LEU A 78 -5.35 5.17 -24.94
C LEU A 78 -5.10 4.14 -26.04
N LYS A 79 -4.05 4.36 -26.83
CA LYS A 79 -3.70 3.49 -27.96
C LYS A 79 -3.04 2.17 -27.54
N THR A 80 -2.31 2.15 -26.42
CA THR A 80 -1.49 1.00 -25.99
C THR A 80 -1.37 0.88 -24.47
N THR A 81 -1.47 -0.34 -23.96
CA THR A 81 -1.08 -0.76 -22.60
C THR A 81 0.05 -1.78 -22.72
N TYR A 82 1.08 -1.75 -21.86
CA TYR A 82 2.26 -2.60 -22.06
C TYR A 82 2.35 -3.75 -21.07
N TYR A 83 2.68 -3.47 -19.81
CA TYR A 83 2.79 -4.49 -18.78
C TYR A 83 1.75 -4.27 -17.68
N LEU A 84 1.14 -5.38 -17.27
CA LEU A 84 0.44 -5.49 -16.01
C LEU A 84 1.46 -5.96 -14.95
N ARG A 85 1.68 -5.15 -13.94
CA ARG A 85 2.46 -5.49 -12.75
C ARG A 85 1.50 -5.67 -11.59
N SER A 86 1.49 -6.86 -11.01
CA SER A 86 0.67 -7.16 -9.83
C SER A 86 1.57 -7.60 -8.68
N LEU A 87 1.17 -7.24 -7.47
CA LEU A 87 1.76 -7.78 -6.25
C LEU A 87 1.01 -9.06 -5.87
N ALA A 88 1.74 -10.10 -5.46
CA ALA A 88 1.13 -11.26 -4.85
C ALA A 88 0.49 -10.87 -3.51
N ALA A 89 -0.63 -11.52 -3.15
CA ALA A 89 -1.29 -11.30 -1.86
C ALA A 89 -0.41 -11.70 -0.66
N THR A 90 0.55 -12.60 -0.89
CA THR A 90 1.52 -13.05 0.11
C THR A 90 2.93 -12.69 -0.36
N GLY A 91 3.64 -11.90 0.43
CA GLY A 91 5.05 -11.58 0.20
C GLY A 91 5.95 -12.74 0.65
N THR A 92 7.04 -12.96 -0.06
CA THR A 92 8.09 -13.89 0.38
C THR A 92 8.82 -13.29 1.57
N GLU A 93 8.88 -14.02 2.69
CA GLU A 93 9.58 -13.58 3.89
C GLU A 93 11.07 -13.39 3.60
N LYS A 94 11.59 -12.21 3.95
CA LYS A 94 12.99 -11.85 3.66
C LYS A 94 13.88 -12.30 4.79
N SER A 95 14.67 -13.34 4.55
CA SER A 95 15.72 -13.79 5.47
C SER A 95 16.84 -12.76 5.55
N THR A 96 16.79 -11.85 6.52
CA THR A 96 17.92 -10.96 6.82
C THR A 96 18.69 -11.53 8.01
N VAL A 97 19.98 -11.83 7.81
CA VAL A 97 20.85 -12.51 8.82
C VAL A 97 20.90 -11.77 10.17
N GLU A 98 20.67 -10.46 10.19
CA GLU A 98 20.67 -9.64 11.41
C GLU A 98 19.36 -9.75 12.25
N GLN A 99 18.24 -10.16 11.67
CA GLN A 99 16.96 -10.30 12.40
C GLN A 99 16.99 -11.45 13.40
N ALA A 100 17.71 -12.52 13.12
CA ALA A 100 17.88 -13.65 14.05
C ALA A 100 18.51 -13.21 15.38
N ILE A 101 19.40 -12.21 15.35
CA ILE A 101 20.13 -11.73 16.54
C ILE A 101 19.26 -10.76 17.36
N SER A 102 18.47 -9.91 16.70
CA SER A 102 17.58 -8.96 17.36
C SER A 102 16.39 -9.65 18.06
N MET A 103 15.81 -10.69 17.44
CA MET A 103 14.71 -11.47 18.02
C MET A 103 15.09 -12.20 19.31
N LEU A 104 16.36 -12.60 19.46
CA LEU A 104 16.88 -13.25 20.68
C LEU A 104 17.07 -12.26 21.85
N SER A 105 17.06 -10.95 21.57
CA SER A 105 17.40 -9.89 22.52
C SER A 105 16.19 -9.19 23.14
N ARG A 106 14.95 -9.53 22.75
CA ARG A 106 13.73 -8.89 23.28
C ARG A 106 13.19 -9.69 24.49
N PRO A 107 13.13 -9.11 25.70
CA PRO A 107 12.49 -9.78 26.83
C PRO A 107 10.98 -9.95 26.58
N PRO A 108 10.37 -11.03 27.10
CA PRO A 108 8.95 -11.33 26.88
C PRO A 108 8.09 -10.20 27.45
N GLN A 109 7.31 -9.53 26.58
CA GLN A 109 6.28 -8.61 27.03
C GLN A 109 5.04 -9.40 27.42
N HIS A 110 4.75 -9.45 28.73
CA HIS A 110 3.48 -9.93 29.24
C HIS A 110 2.36 -8.98 28.80
N PRO A 111 1.23 -9.48 28.27
CA PRO A 111 0.07 -8.63 28.00
C PRO A 111 -0.53 -8.15 29.33
N SER A 112 -0.45 -6.85 29.60
CA SER A 112 -1.18 -6.22 30.71
C SER A 112 -2.66 -6.15 30.33
N ALA A 113 -3.46 -7.07 30.89
CA ALA A 113 -4.91 -6.99 30.83
C ALA A 113 -5.40 -5.80 31.66
N SER A 114 -5.81 -4.70 31.02
CA SER A 114 -6.61 -3.67 31.68
C SER A 114 -8.08 -4.13 31.72
N ALA A 115 -8.41 -4.89 32.75
CA ALA A 115 -9.80 -5.19 33.08
C ALA A 115 -10.50 -3.89 33.53
N SER A 116 -11.37 -3.35 32.66
CA SER A 116 -12.29 -2.27 33.05
C SER A 116 -13.38 -2.87 33.94
N ALA A 117 -13.27 -2.63 35.25
CA ALA A 117 -14.30 -3.00 36.22
C ALA A 117 -15.48 -2.03 36.10
N THR A 118 -16.52 -2.44 35.37
CA THR A 118 -17.83 -1.77 35.42
C THR A 118 -18.46 -2.03 36.80
N SER A 119 -18.40 -1.03 37.66
CA SER A 119 -19.17 -0.96 38.90
C SER A 119 -20.66 -0.81 38.57
N LEU A 120 -21.45 -1.85 38.86
CA LEU A 120 -22.91 -1.78 38.90
C LEU A 120 -23.39 -2.46 40.19
N LEU A 121 -23.20 -1.75 41.30
CA LEU A 121 -23.84 -2.05 42.58
C LEU A 121 -24.88 -0.96 42.85
N ALA A 122 -26.17 -1.36 42.85
CA ALA A 122 -27.21 -0.93 43.79
C ALA A 122 -28.58 -0.90 43.11
N GLY A 123 -29.42 -1.88 43.43
CA GLY A 123 -30.81 -1.91 42.98
C GLY A 123 -31.58 -3.14 43.46
N ARG A 124 -31.36 -3.57 44.72
CA ARG A 124 -32.18 -4.61 45.36
C ARG A 124 -33.40 -3.96 46.01
N SER A 125 -34.58 -4.48 45.65
CA SER A 125 -35.79 -4.61 46.46
C SER A 125 -36.67 -3.36 46.70
N ARG A 126 -37.84 -3.35 46.04
CA ARG A 126 -39.17 -3.23 46.67
C ARG A 126 -40.27 -3.62 45.67
N LEU A 127 -40.71 -4.87 45.75
CA LEU A 127 -42.09 -5.40 45.81
C LEU A 127 -42.03 -6.90 45.57
#